data_AF-A0A2B5KFD2-F1
#
_entry.id   AF-A0A2B5KFD2-F1
#
_cell.length_a   1.000
_cell.length_b   1.000
_cell.length_c   1.000
_cell.angle_alpha   90.00
_cell.angle_beta   90.00
_cell.angle_gamma   90.00
#
_symmetry.space_group_name_H-M   'P 1'
#
loop_
_entity.id
_entity.type
_entity.pdbx_description
1 polymer ?
#
loop_
_entity_poly.entity_id
_entity_poly.type
_entity_poly.pdbx_seq_one_letter_code
_entity_poly.pdbx_strand_id
1 'polypeptide(L)'
;MFKPRLRVKEMQHFNNLPPGDPTTHTTEGSITNTTLGGGDPNVTPETTPPAQEPPVQPPVTFTQEQMDEVKQQQEASFLKKLGVENLDQLKQTVKGWNEYQESQKTEQEKINEKLTTFETQLKEKDESLFNSQAQIAALKLDIKEEKNLNAVITLAKTKVNDDVDITKAIKMVVEEFPHFKGVVEQPPADPGKPKPTFSNGQHQQTTMSESDKWAAAFGIKK
;
A
#
# COMPACT_ATOMS: atom_id res chain seq x y z
N MET A 1 -20.86 61.19 -9.57
CA MET A 1 -19.60 60.46 -9.81
C MET A 1 -19.94 58.98 -9.90
N PHE A 2 -19.87 58.37 -11.09
CA PHE A 2 -20.32 57.00 -11.31
C PHE A 2 -19.17 56.00 -11.08
N LYS A 3 -19.45 54.88 -10.38
CA LYS A 3 -18.54 53.74 -10.26
C LYS A 3 -18.99 52.64 -11.24
N PRO A 4 -18.14 52.17 -12.17
CA PRO A 4 -18.48 51.01 -12.99
C PRO A 4 -18.47 49.74 -12.11
N ARG A 5 -19.59 49.00 -12.10
CA ARG A 5 -19.60 47.61 -11.61
C ARG A 5 -19.17 46.71 -12.77
N LEU A 6 -18.05 46.01 -12.64
CA LEU A 6 -17.72 44.91 -13.54
C LEU A 6 -18.81 43.84 -13.42
N ARG A 7 -19.55 43.61 -14.50
CA ARG A 7 -20.42 42.45 -14.64
C ARG A 7 -19.57 41.30 -15.16
N VAL A 8 -19.10 40.44 -14.25
CA VAL A 8 -18.53 39.15 -14.65
C VAL A 8 -19.60 38.40 -15.44
N LYS A 9 -19.25 38.00 -16.66
CA LYS A 9 -20.06 37.17 -17.54
C LYS A 9 -19.32 35.85 -17.72
N GLU A 10 -20.06 34.75 -17.83
CA GLU A 10 -19.51 33.41 -18.13
C GLU A 10 -18.54 32.82 -17.08
N MET A 11 -19.06 32.57 -15.88
CA MET A 11 -18.70 31.38 -15.09
C MET A 11 -19.98 30.63 -14.72
N GLN A 12 -20.44 29.73 -15.59
CA GLN A 12 -21.69 28.96 -15.45
C GLN A 12 -21.50 27.48 -15.82
N HIS A 13 -20.46 26.87 -15.26
CA HIS A 13 -20.22 25.42 -15.34
C HIS A 13 -19.90 24.86 -13.95
N PHE A 14 -20.89 24.89 -13.05
CA PHE A 14 -20.86 24.08 -11.84
C PHE A 14 -21.29 22.65 -12.18
N ASN A 15 -20.51 21.65 -11.75
CA ASN A 15 -20.85 20.24 -11.88
C ASN A 15 -22.17 19.94 -11.16
N ASN A 16 -23.14 19.35 -11.85
CA ASN A 16 -24.35 18.84 -11.22
C ASN A 16 -24.96 17.68 -12.04
N LEU A 17 -24.29 16.51 -12.03
CA LEU A 17 -24.87 15.25 -12.49
C LEU A 17 -25.47 14.51 -11.27
N PRO A 18 -26.78 14.21 -11.23
CA PRO A 18 -27.33 13.24 -10.30
C PRO A 18 -27.02 11.79 -10.77
N PRO A 19 -26.94 10.81 -9.86
CA PRO A 19 -26.70 9.40 -10.21
C PRO A 19 -27.98 8.67 -10.62
N GLY A 20 -27.90 7.75 -11.58
CA GLY A 20 -29.05 6.90 -11.94
C GLY A 20 -28.92 6.11 -13.26
N ASP A 21 -28.11 5.03 -13.23
CA ASP A 21 -28.21 3.74 -13.96
C ASP A 21 -28.60 3.62 -15.47
N PRO A 22 -28.28 2.48 -16.13
CA PRO A 22 -28.24 2.41 -17.60
C PRO A 22 -29.50 1.81 -18.24
N THR A 23 -29.89 2.32 -19.42
CA THR A 23 -30.32 1.48 -20.56
C THR A 23 -30.39 2.26 -21.89
N THR A 24 -30.22 1.51 -22.99
CA THR A 24 -30.70 1.77 -24.37
C THR A 24 -30.82 3.19 -24.92
N HIS A 25 -30.12 3.48 -26.02
CA HIS A 25 -30.77 4.03 -27.22
C HIS A 25 -30.06 3.57 -28.51
N THR A 26 -30.77 2.77 -29.31
CA THR A 26 -30.42 2.36 -30.69
C THR A 26 -31.06 3.34 -31.70
N THR A 27 -30.86 3.11 -33.01
CA THR A 27 -31.52 3.72 -34.20
C THR A 27 -30.69 4.81 -34.90
N GLU A 28 -30.37 4.75 -36.20
CA GLU A 28 -30.29 3.62 -37.17
C GLU A 28 -29.58 4.06 -38.48
N GLY A 29 -29.21 3.11 -39.36
CA GLY A 29 -28.66 3.37 -40.70
C GLY A 29 -27.44 2.50 -41.03
N SER A 30 -27.59 1.30 -41.62
CA SER A 30 -27.77 1.02 -43.07
C SER A 30 -26.44 1.21 -43.85
N ILE A 31 -25.81 0.22 -44.51
CA ILE A 31 -26.07 -1.23 -44.81
C ILE A 31 -24.68 -1.91 -45.08
N THR A 32 -24.44 -3.23 -45.31
CA THR A 32 -25.26 -4.42 -45.70
C THR A 32 -24.57 -5.74 -45.28
N ASN A 33 -25.24 -6.89 -45.49
CA ASN A 33 -24.81 -8.27 -45.88
C ASN A 33 -23.31 -8.68 -45.90
N THR A 34 -22.89 -9.92 -45.62
CA THR A 34 -23.56 -11.28 -45.63
C THR A 34 -22.73 -12.23 -44.72
N THR A 35 -23.27 -13.05 -43.79
CA THR A 35 -23.89 -14.40 -43.97
C THR A 35 -22.90 -15.52 -44.37
N LEU A 36 -22.83 -16.72 -43.77
CA LEU A 36 -23.27 -17.31 -42.47
C LEU A 36 -22.55 -18.67 -42.25
N GLY A 37 -22.21 -19.04 -41.00
CA GLY A 37 -21.86 -20.42 -40.56
C GLY A 37 -20.50 -21.00 -41.05
N GLY A 38 -19.92 -22.04 -40.44
CA GLY A 38 -20.26 -22.72 -39.17
C GLY A 38 -20.07 -24.25 -39.22
N GLY A 39 -19.08 -24.79 -38.49
CA GLY A 39 -18.90 -26.25 -38.29
C GLY A 39 -17.44 -26.74 -38.17
N ASP A 40 -17.06 -27.23 -36.99
CA ASP A 40 -15.84 -28.01 -36.69
C ASP A 40 -16.00 -29.51 -37.10
N PRO A 41 -15.06 -30.43 -36.82
CA PRO A 41 -13.64 -30.48 -37.24
C PRO A 41 -13.27 -31.88 -37.85
N ASN A 42 -12.06 -32.09 -38.39
CA ASN A 42 -11.31 -33.37 -38.24
C ASN A 42 -9.82 -33.31 -38.65
N VAL A 43 -9.09 -34.43 -38.49
CA VAL A 43 -7.61 -34.57 -38.50
C VAL A 43 -6.99 -35.22 -39.77
N THR A 44 -5.75 -34.81 -40.10
CA THR A 44 -4.51 -35.60 -40.38
C THR A 44 -4.51 -36.78 -41.39
N PRO A 45 -3.41 -37.08 -42.14
CA PRO A 45 -2.09 -36.43 -42.28
C PRO A 45 -1.97 -35.73 -43.67
N GLU A 46 -0.93 -35.72 -44.53
CA GLU A 46 0.47 -36.23 -44.69
C GLU A 46 1.15 -35.34 -45.79
N THR A 47 2.44 -35.34 -46.19
CA THR A 47 3.68 -36.13 -45.93
C THR A 47 4.92 -35.20 -46.13
N THR A 48 6.10 -35.56 -45.61
CA THR A 48 7.39 -34.87 -45.88
C THR A 48 8.50 -35.85 -46.26
N PRO A 49 9.21 -35.63 -47.38
CA PRO A 49 10.69 -35.68 -47.32
C PRO A 49 11.41 -34.75 -48.33
N PRO A 50 12.71 -34.44 -48.15
CA PRO A 50 13.45 -34.22 -46.90
C PRO A 50 14.09 -32.81 -46.85
N ALA A 51 14.70 -32.44 -45.73
CA ALA A 51 15.39 -31.15 -45.57
C ALA A 51 16.75 -31.09 -46.28
N GLN A 52 17.18 -29.87 -46.64
CA GLN A 52 18.54 -29.56 -47.08
C GLN A 52 19.16 -28.56 -46.10
N GLU A 53 20.28 -28.92 -45.49
CA GLU A 53 20.91 -28.13 -44.43
C GLU A 53 21.55 -26.84 -44.98
N PRO A 54 21.23 -25.65 -44.44
CA PRO A 54 21.99 -24.43 -44.72
C PRO A 54 23.34 -24.46 -43.97
N PRO A 55 24.42 -23.92 -44.55
CA PRO A 55 25.75 -23.98 -43.93
C PRO A 55 25.81 -23.19 -42.62
N VAL A 56 26.48 -23.78 -41.62
CA VAL A 56 26.72 -23.16 -40.31
C VAL A 56 27.62 -21.93 -40.48
N GLN A 57 27.03 -20.74 -40.39
CA GLN A 57 27.78 -19.50 -40.29
C GLN A 57 28.39 -19.36 -38.88
N PRO A 58 29.63 -18.85 -38.75
CA PRO A 58 30.21 -18.60 -37.43
C PRO A 58 29.41 -17.52 -36.67
N PRO A 59 29.36 -17.57 -35.32
CA PRO A 59 28.62 -16.59 -34.54
C PRO A 59 29.20 -15.18 -34.75
N VAL A 60 28.33 -14.23 -35.12
CA VAL A 60 28.72 -12.83 -35.34
C VAL A 60 28.99 -12.15 -34.00
N THR A 61 30.24 -12.20 -33.56
CA THR A 61 30.71 -11.44 -32.39
C THR A 61 30.85 -9.98 -32.77
N PHE A 62 29.94 -9.12 -32.29
CA PHE A 62 30.10 -7.67 -32.37
C PHE A 62 31.44 -7.25 -31.75
N THR A 63 32.21 -6.43 -32.45
CA THR A 63 33.37 -5.76 -31.82
C THR A 63 32.89 -4.67 -30.88
N GLN A 64 33.70 -4.31 -29.88
CA GLN A 64 33.32 -3.29 -28.91
C GLN A 64 33.07 -1.93 -29.58
N GLU A 65 33.84 -1.61 -30.62
CA GLU A 65 33.67 -0.42 -31.47
C GLU A 65 32.25 -0.35 -32.07
N GLN A 66 31.71 -1.48 -32.56
CA GLN A 66 30.35 -1.53 -33.09
C GLN A 66 29.27 -1.34 -32.01
N MET A 67 29.53 -1.76 -30.76
CA MET A 67 28.62 -1.47 -29.64
C MET A 67 28.67 0.01 -29.26
N ASP A 68 29.85 0.63 -29.24
CA ASP A 68 30.00 2.05 -28.94
C ASP A 68 29.40 2.94 -30.07
N GLU A 69 29.53 2.55 -31.34
CA GLU A 69 28.83 3.18 -32.46
C GLU A 69 27.30 3.09 -32.34
N VAL A 70 26.76 1.89 -32.11
CA VAL A 70 25.32 1.66 -31.93
C VAL A 70 24.79 2.47 -30.74
N LYS A 71 25.56 2.54 -29.64
CA LYS A 71 25.21 3.31 -28.45
C LYS A 71 25.18 4.82 -28.73
N GLN A 72 26.20 5.38 -29.38
CA GLN A 72 26.21 6.79 -29.78
C GLN A 72 25.05 7.11 -30.75
N GLN A 73 24.76 6.21 -31.69
CA GLN A 73 23.66 6.36 -32.64
C GLN A 73 22.28 6.29 -31.92
N GLN A 74 22.14 5.42 -30.91
CA GLN A 74 20.96 5.38 -30.04
C GLN A 74 20.80 6.67 -29.24
N GLU A 75 21.85 7.16 -28.58
CA GLU A 75 21.85 8.42 -27.81
C GLU A 75 21.50 9.62 -28.69
N ALA A 76 22.10 9.74 -29.87
CA ALA A 76 21.77 10.76 -30.87
C ALA A 76 20.30 10.65 -31.36
N SER A 77 19.79 9.43 -31.57
CA SER A 77 18.38 9.22 -31.96
C SER A 77 17.40 9.62 -30.84
N PHE A 78 17.79 9.43 -29.57
CA PHE A 78 16.99 9.79 -28.41
C PHE A 78 16.96 11.31 -28.20
N LEU A 79 18.11 11.97 -28.29
CA LEU A 79 18.23 13.43 -28.30
C LEU A 79 17.35 14.04 -29.39
N LYS A 80 17.48 13.53 -30.63
CA LYS A 80 16.66 14.01 -31.76
C LYS A 80 15.16 13.78 -31.58
N LYS A 81 14.74 12.70 -30.89
CA LYS A 81 13.34 12.48 -30.49
C LYS A 81 12.85 13.45 -29.41
N LEU A 82 13.74 13.95 -28.56
CA LEU A 82 13.48 15.01 -27.58
C LEU A 82 13.55 16.43 -28.20
N GLY A 83 13.84 16.55 -29.51
CA GLY A 83 13.94 17.84 -30.19
C GLY A 83 15.24 18.61 -29.90
N VAL A 84 16.28 17.93 -29.39
CA VAL A 84 17.60 18.50 -29.08
C VAL A 84 18.70 17.80 -29.86
N GLU A 85 19.76 18.54 -30.18
CA GLU A 85 20.86 18.10 -31.05
C GLU A 85 22.03 17.53 -30.23
N ASN A 86 22.20 17.96 -28.98
CA ASN A 86 23.21 17.43 -28.06
C ASN A 86 22.76 17.41 -26.58
N LEU A 87 23.55 16.75 -25.73
CA LEU A 87 23.29 16.63 -24.28
C LEU A 87 23.33 17.97 -23.53
N ASP A 88 24.04 18.97 -24.04
CA ASP A 88 24.17 20.27 -23.37
C ASP A 88 22.97 21.19 -23.65
N GLN A 89 22.41 21.14 -24.87
CA GLN A 89 21.07 21.64 -25.14
C GLN A 89 20.05 20.96 -24.22
N LEU A 90 20.07 19.63 -24.08
CA LEU A 90 19.14 18.93 -23.18
C LEU A 90 19.23 19.45 -21.73
N LYS A 91 20.43 19.64 -21.18
CA LYS A 91 20.63 20.24 -19.84
C LYS A 91 20.07 21.66 -19.76
N GLN A 92 20.31 22.49 -20.79
CA GLN A 92 19.77 23.85 -20.85
C GLN A 92 18.24 23.88 -20.97
N THR A 93 17.65 23.01 -21.80
CA THR A 93 16.19 22.86 -21.94
C THR A 93 15.55 22.39 -20.64
N VAL A 94 16.13 21.41 -19.94
CA VAL A 94 15.63 20.96 -18.62
C VAL A 94 15.75 22.07 -17.57
N LYS A 95 16.86 22.81 -17.54
CA LYS A 95 17.03 23.95 -16.63
C LYS A 95 16.03 25.07 -16.92
N GLY A 96 15.90 25.48 -18.18
CA GLY A 96 14.94 26.50 -18.61
C GLY A 96 13.49 26.07 -18.45
N TRP A 97 13.18 24.78 -18.58
CA TRP A 97 11.86 24.23 -18.27
C TRP A 97 11.57 24.28 -16.77
N ASN A 98 12.52 23.91 -15.90
CA ASN A 98 12.37 24.07 -14.46
C ASN A 98 12.17 25.55 -14.07
N GLU A 99 12.98 26.45 -14.61
CA GLU A 99 12.85 27.91 -14.39
C GLU A 99 11.51 28.46 -14.92
N TYR A 100 10.99 27.89 -16.02
CA TYR A 100 9.66 28.21 -16.53
C TYR A 100 8.52 27.62 -15.68
N GLN A 101 8.65 26.39 -15.16
CA GLN A 101 7.71 25.86 -14.16
C GLN A 101 7.70 26.72 -12.88
N GLU A 102 8.88 27.18 -12.45
CA GLU A 102 8.99 28.08 -11.30
C GLU A 102 8.53 29.50 -11.59
N SER A 103 8.48 29.97 -12.84
CA SER A 103 7.88 31.27 -13.17
C SER A 103 6.37 31.19 -13.46
N GLN A 104 5.88 30.03 -13.89
CA GLN A 104 4.45 29.73 -14.02
C GLN A 104 3.79 29.44 -12.67
N LYS A 105 4.50 28.85 -11.70
CA LYS A 105 4.06 28.80 -10.30
C LYS A 105 3.93 30.22 -9.74
N THR A 106 2.70 30.61 -9.43
CA THR A 106 2.41 31.89 -8.79
C THR A 106 3.09 31.98 -7.43
N GLU A 107 3.40 33.20 -6.99
CA GLU A 107 4.00 33.42 -5.66
C GLU A 107 3.10 32.89 -4.53
N GLN A 108 1.77 32.91 -4.74
CA GLN A 108 0.81 32.34 -3.80
C GLN A 108 0.86 30.81 -3.73
N GLU A 109 1.10 30.11 -4.85
CA GLU A 109 1.33 28.65 -4.83
C GLU A 109 2.64 28.31 -4.12
N LYS A 110 3.72 29.06 -4.35
CA LYS A 110 4.99 28.87 -3.64
C LYS A 110 4.85 29.13 -2.12
N ILE A 111 4.05 30.11 -1.73
CA ILE A 111 3.72 30.37 -0.32
C ILE A 111 2.91 29.21 0.26
N ASN A 112 1.88 28.72 -0.44
CA ASN A 112 1.06 27.58 0.01
C ASN A 112 1.89 26.30 0.17
N GLU A 113 2.71 25.93 -0.83
CA GLU A 113 3.59 24.75 -0.75
C GLU A 113 4.54 24.83 0.46
N LYS A 114 5.14 26.00 0.68
CA LYS A 114 6.03 26.25 1.83
C LYS A 114 5.27 26.20 3.17
N LEU A 115 4.05 26.73 3.21
CA LEU A 115 3.18 26.73 4.38
C LEU A 115 2.77 25.30 4.75
N THR A 116 2.26 24.51 3.80
CA THR A 116 1.91 23.08 4.01
C THR A 116 3.13 22.23 4.40
N THR A 117 4.31 22.55 3.84
CA THR A 117 5.58 21.91 4.26
C THR A 117 5.90 22.22 5.72
N PHE A 118 5.78 23.48 6.15
CA PHE A 118 6.01 23.86 7.55
C PHE A 118 4.95 23.32 8.50
N GLU A 119 3.66 23.28 8.14
CA GLU A 119 2.60 22.66 8.94
C GLU A 119 2.87 21.17 9.17
N THR A 120 3.30 20.47 8.12
CA THR A 120 3.65 19.03 8.19
C THR A 120 4.88 18.83 9.09
N GLN A 121 5.95 19.59 8.88
CA GLN A 121 7.16 19.53 9.72
C GLN A 121 6.89 19.93 11.18
N LEU A 122 5.98 20.85 11.44
CA LEU A 122 5.60 21.27 12.79
C LEU A 122 4.81 20.15 13.48
N LYS A 123 3.81 19.57 12.80
CA LYS A 123 3.07 18.40 13.29
C LYS A 123 3.99 17.21 13.59
N GLU A 124 4.93 16.88 12.70
CA GLU A 124 5.91 15.81 12.93
C GLU A 124 6.78 16.07 14.18
N LYS A 125 7.19 17.32 14.40
CA LYS A 125 7.99 17.73 15.56
C LYS A 125 7.17 17.65 16.84
N ASP A 126 5.93 18.12 16.83
CA ASP A 126 5.02 18.09 17.98
C ASP A 126 4.64 16.65 18.35
N GLU A 127 4.39 15.77 17.37
CA GLU A 127 4.11 14.35 17.62
C GLU A 127 5.34 13.60 18.14
N SER A 128 6.55 13.94 17.65
CA SER A 128 7.82 13.38 18.16
C SER A 128 8.16 13.88 19.57
N LEU A 129 7.95 15.17 19.85
CA LEU A 129 8.11 15.79 21.15
C LEU A 129 7.11 15.22 22.16
N PHE A 130 5.83 15.12 21.77
CA PHE A 130 4.78 14.48 22.56
C PHE A 130 5.16 13.05 22.93
N ASN A 131 5.54 12.22 21.95
CA ASN A 131 5.89 10.82 22.17
C ASN A 131 7.10 10.71 23.13
N SER A 132 8.15 11.50 22.89
CA SER A 132 9.35 11.53 23.75
C SER A 132 9.02 11.93 25.20
N GLN A 133 8.23 12.98 25.40
CA GLN A 133 7.82 13.41 26.75
C GLN A 133 6.88 12.41 27.42
N ALA A 134 5.97 11.80 26.66
CA ALA A 134 5.04 10.79 27.13
C ALA A 134 5.76 9.48 27.53
N GLN A 135 6.78 9.04 26.78
CA GLN A 135 7.67 7.94 27.19
C GLN A 135 8.35 8.24 28.52
N ILE A 136 8.95 9.43 28.65
CA ILE A 136 9.64 9.84 29.89
C ILE A 136 8.66 9.91 31.08
N ALA A 137 7.43 10.37 30.87
CA ALA A 137 6.40 10.41 31.91
C ALA A 137 5.89 9.01 32.31
N ALA A 138 5.67 8.11 31.33
CA ALA A 138 5.25 6.74 31.55
C ALA A 138 6.31 5.89 32.26
N LEU A 139 7.58 6.00 31.86
CA LEU A 139 8.71 5.33 32.54
C LEU A 139 8.86 5.80 33.99
N LYS A 140 8.62 7.09 34.28
CA LYS A 140 8.57 7.64 35.65
C LYS A 140 7.37 7.15 36.48
N LEU A 141 6.40 6.49 35.87
CA LEU A 141 5.22 5.89 36.51
C LEU A 141 5.28 4.35 36.53
N ASP A 142 6.50 3.80 36.37
CA ASP A 142 6.86 2.37 36.38
C ASP A 142 6.30 1.51 35.23
N ILE A 143 5.87 2.16 34.14
CA ILE A 143 5.40 1.47 32.92
C ILE A 143 6.62 0.99 32.10
N LYS A 144 7.23 -0.09 32.59
CA LYS A 144 8.49 -0.65 32.06
C LYS A 144 8.30 -1.51 30.80
N GLU A 145 7.10 -2.01 30.55
CA GLU A 145 6.85 -2.93 29.43
C GLU A 145 6.54 -2.16 28.14
N GLU A 146 7.39 -2.33 27.11
CA GLU A 146 7.34 -1.59 25.84
C GLU A 146 5.99 -1.67 25.12
N LYS A 147 5.32 -2.83 25.19
CA LYS A 147 3.98 -3.02 24.60
C LYS A 147 2.91 -2.14 25.28
N ASN A 148 3.06 -1.87 26.57
CA ASN A 148 2.15 -1.06 27.38
C ASN A 148 2.48 0.43 27.20
N LEU A 149 3.77 0.76 27.05
CA LEU A 149 4.28 2.12 26.83
C LEU A 149 3.57 2.79 25.64
N ASN A 150 3.59 2.15 24.46
CA ASN A 150 2.95 2.68 23.24
C ASN A 150 1.42 2.82 23.39
N ALA A 151 0.76 1.88 24.06
CA ALA A 151 -0.69 1.95 24.31
C ALA A 151 -1.05 3.14 25.22
N VAL A 152 -0.32 3.33 26.32
CA VAL A 152 -0.51 4.43 27.27
C VAL A 152 -0.27 5.79 26.62
N ILE A 153 0.78 5.92 25.81
CA ILE A 153 1.10 7.15 25.06
C ILE A 153 -0.02 7.48 24.08
N THR A 154 -0.53 6.49 23.36
CA THR A 154 -1.63 6.66 22.39
C THR A 154 -2.92 7.12 23.07
N LEU A 155 -3.29 6.49 24.19
CA LEU A 155 -4.45 6.88 24.99
C LEU A 155 -4.28 8.29 25.57
N ALA A 156 -3.11 8.61 26.12
CA ALA A 156 -2.85 9.92 26.72
C ALA A 156 -2.90 11.07 25.69
N LYS A 157 -2.54 10.82 24.43
CA LYS A 157 -2.65 11.80 23.34
C LYS A 157 -4.08 12.32 23.17
N THR A 158 -5.08 11.49 23.45
CA THR A 158 -6.51 11.88 23.38
C THR A 158 -7.01 12.67 24.60
N LYS A 159 -6.23 12.69 25.70
CA LYS A 159 -6.61 13.33 26.97
C LYS A 159 -5.88 14.67 27.18
N VAL A 160 -4.83 14.97 26.41
CA VAL A 160 -4.09 16.25 26.46
C VAL A 160 -4.90 17.38 25.83
N ASN A 161 -4.89 18.53 26.50
CA ASN A 161 -5.50 19.80 26.11
C ASN A 161 -4.86 20.93 26.95
N ASP A 162 -5.32 22.17 26.79
CA ASP A 162 -4.75 23.35 27.43
C ASP A 162 -4.75 23.28 28.99
N ASP A 163 -5.67 22.53 29.60
CA ASP A 163 -5.73 22.28 31.05
C ASP A 163 -5.05 20.96 31.48
N VAL A 164 -4.57 20.13 30.54
CA VAL A 164 -4.08 18.76 30.81
C VAL A 164 -2.75 18.47 30.11
N ASP A 165 -1.67 18.71 30.84
CA ASP A 165 -0.31 18.29 30.45
C ASP A 165 -0.20 16.79 30.12
N ILE A 166 0.77 16.44 29.28
CA ILE A 166 1.16 15.05 28.97
C ILE A 166 1.35 14.22 30.25
N THR A 167 2.02 14.75 31.27
CA THR A 167 2.23 14.02 32.54
C THR A 167 0.94 13.79 33.32
N LYS A 168 -0.05 14.68 33.20
CA LYS A 168 -1.38 14.56 33.83
C LYS A 168 -2.25 13.57 33.05
N ALA A 169 -2.24 13.64 31.72
CA ALA A 169 -2.91 12.69 30.84
C ALA A 169 -2.41 11.25 31.05
N ILE A 170 -1.09 11.03 31.12
CA ILE A 170 -0.51 9.70 31.39
C ILE A 170 -0.96 9.18 32.78
N LYS A 171 -0.97 10.02 33.82
CA LYS A 171 -1.50 9.62 35.15
C LYS A 171 -2.96 9.18 35.07
N MET A 172 -3.82 9.95 34.42
CA MET A 172 -5.24 9.63 34.25
C MET A 172 -5.44 8.30 33.53
N VAL A 173 -4.71 8.04 32.43
CA VAL A 173 -4.75 6.74 31.73
C VAL A 173 -4.32 5.58 32.63
N VAL A 174 -3.36 5.81 33.52
CA VAL A 174 -2.81 4.79 34.41
C VAL A 174 -3.64 4.59 35.70
N GLU A 175 -4.51 5.56 36.02
CA GLU A 175 -5.55 5.45 37.05
C GLU A 175 -6.79 4.75 36.48
N GLU A 176 -7.17 5.04 35.22
CA GLU A 176 -8.23 4.39 34.46
C GLU A 176 -7.88 2.93 34.09
N PHE A 177 -6.59 2.65 33.83
CA PHE A 177 -6.08 1.32 33.45
C PHE A 177 -4.86 0.90 34.30
N PRO A 178 -5.06 0.49 35.57
CA PRO A 178 -3.96 0.13 36.48
C PRO A 178 -3.07 -1.02 36.01
N HIS A 179 -3.53 -1.87 35.09
CA HIS A 179 -2.75 -2.99 34.55
C HIS A 179 -1.51 -2.58 33.74
N PHE A 180 -1.37 -1.29 33.38
CA PHE A 180 -0.14 -0.77 32.80
C PHE A 180 0.97 -0.51 33.86
N LYS A 181 0.62 -0.37 35.15
CA LYS A 181 1.56 -0.33 36.27
C LYS A 181 1.97 -1.76 36.65
N GLY A 182 2.82 -2.36 35.81
CA GLY A 182 3.43 -3.63 36.12
C GLY A 182 4.22 -4.20 34.95
N VAL A 183 5.21 -5.02 35.29
CA VAL A 183 5.49 -6.21 34.49
C VAL A 183 4.25 -7.10 34.64
N VAL A 184 3.74 -7.65 33.53
CA VAL A 184 2.80 -8.77 33.64
C VAL A 184 3.60 -9.97 34.17
N GLU A 185 3.63 -10.14 35.49
CA GLU A 185 3.89 -11.46 36.04
C GLU A 185 2.89 -12.42 35.40
N GLN A 186 3.41 -13.35 34.61
CA GLN A 186 2.67 -14.54 34.19
C GLN A 186 2.03 -15.10 35.46
N PRO A 187 0.68 -15.13 35.55
CA PRO A 187 -0.02 -15.13 36.84
C PRO A 187 0.54 -16.25 37.72
N PRO A 188 1.00 -15.91 38.94
CA PRO A 188 1.92 -16.75 39.70
C PRO A 188 1.36 -18.15 39.78
N ALA A 189 2.12 -19.11 39.24
CA ALA A 189 1.64 -20.46 39.00
C ALA A 189 1.16 -21.06 40.32
N ASP A 190 -0.18 -21.14 40.48
CA ASP A 190 -0.85 -21.54 41.72
C ASP A 190 -0.19 -22.81 42.24
N PRO A 191 0.56 -22.76 43.36
CA PRO A 191 1.38 -23.88 43.80
C PRO A 191 0.52 -25.08 44.24
N GLY A 192 -0.80 -24.91 44.37
CA GLY A 192 -1.75 -26.00 44.58
C GLY A 192 -2.33 -26.64 43.30
N LYS A 193 -2.07 -26.11 42.09
CA LYS A 193 -2.68 -26.60 40.84
C LYS A 193 -1.64 -26.90 39.75
N PRO A 194 -1.33 -28.18 39.49
CA PRO A 194 -0.43 -28.52 38.39
C PRO A 194 -1.03 -28.08 37.05
N LYS A 195 -0.16 -27.51 36.20
CA LYS A 195 -0.48 -27.12 34.81
C LYS A 195 -1.06 -28.33 34.08
N PRO A 196 -2.20 -28.23 33.37
CA PRO A 196 -2.81 -29.38 32.71
C PRO A 196 -1.88 -29.92 31.63
N THR A 197 -1.30 -31.09 31.89
CA THR A 197 -0.41 -31.79 30.95
C THR A 197 -1.22 -32.67 30.01
N PHE A 198 -0.94 -32.58 28.72
CA PHE A 198 -1.47 -33.55 27.76
C PHE A 198 -0.77 -34.89 27.98
N SER A 199 -1.54 -35.98 28.12
CA SER A 199 -0.98 -37.30 28.36
C SER A 199 -0.40 -37.90 27.08
N ASN A 200 0.92 -37.88 26.94
CA ASN A 200 1.65 -38.58 25.88
C ASN A 200 1.71 -40.11 26.11
N GLY A 201 0.71 -40.68 26.79
CA GLY A 201 0.59 -42.11 27.02
C GLY A 201 0.25 -42.85 25.73
N GLN A 202 0.93 -43.99 25.53
CA GLN A 202 0.71 -44.90 24.41
C GLN A 202 -0.68 -45.56 24.51
N HIS A 203 -1.72 -44.86 24.05
CA HIS A 203 -3.11 -45.30 24.15
C HIS A 203 -3.41 -46.41 23.14
N GLN A 204 -3.01 -47.64 23.49
CA GLN A 204 -3.50 -48.87 22.89
C GLN A 204 -5.04 -48.84 22.95
N GLN A 205 -5.70 -48.58 21.82
CA GLN A 205 -7.15 -48.75 21.69
C GLN A 205 -7.45 -50.23 21.89
N THR A 206 -7.93 -50.60 23.08
CA THR A 206 -8.44 -51.96 23.32
C THR A 206 -9.63 -52.20 22.41
N THR A 207 -9.45 -53.11 21.45
CA THR A 207 -10.41 -53.46 20.40
C THR A 207 -11.56 -54.32 20.93
N MET A 208 -12.21 -53.84 21.99
CA MET A 208 -13.52 -54.31 22.43
C MET A 208 -14.54 -54.12 21.29
N SER A 209 -15.43 -55.09 21.10
CA SER A 209 -16.64 -54.89 20.29
C SER A 209 -17.40 -53.66 20.79
N GLU A 210 -18.06 -52.92 19.92
CA GLU A 210 -18.94 -51.83 20.35
C GLU A 210 -19.98 -52.34 21.36
N SER A 211 -20.51 -53.55 21.18
CA SER A 211 -21.45 -54.15 22.15
C SER A 211 -20.87 -54.29 23.56
N ASP A 212 -19.57 -54.51 23.69
CA ASP A 212 -18.87 -54.62 24.98
C ASP A 212 -18.49 -53.24 25.54
N LYS A 213 -18.20 -52.26 24.66
CA LYS A 213 -18.03 -50.85 25.06
C LYS A 213 -19.34 -50.28 25.64
N TRP A 214 -20.47 -50.51 24.96
CA TRP A 214 -21.80 -50.10 25.45
C TRP A 214 -22.18 -50.86 26.74
N ALA A 215 -21.96 -52.18 26.81
CA ALA A 215 -22.20 -52.97 28.01
C ALA A 215 -21.41 -52.44 29.23
N ALA A 216 -20.11 -52.18 29.06
CA ALA A 216 -19.26 -51.63 30.12
C ALA A 216 -19.67 -50.21 30.53
N ALA A 217 -19.95 -49.32 29.57
CA ALA A 217 -20.29 -47.92 29.84
C ALA A 217 -21.64 -47.77 30.59
N PHE A 218 -22.61 -48.64 30.33
CA PHE A 218 -23.93 -48.62 30.97
C PHE A 218 -24.07 -49.64 32.11
N GLY A 219 -22.99 -50.34 32.49
CA GLY A 219 -22.98 -51.34 33.56
C GLY A 219 -23.82 -52.60 33.28
N ILE A 220 -24.25 -52.80 32.04
CA ILE A 220 -25.12 -53.91 31.63
C ILE A 220 -24.26 -55.17 31.51
N LYS A 221 -24.38 -56.06 32.50
CA LYS A 221 -23.78 -57.40 32.44
C LYS A 221 -24.59 -58.26 31.46
N LYS A 222 -23.89 -58.93 30.54
CA LYS A 222 -24.41 -60.05 29.74
C LYS A 222 -24.53 -61.29 30.64
#